data_AF-A0A939I8D8-F1
#
_entry.id   AF-A0A939I8D8-F1
#
_cell.length_a   1.000
_cell.length_b   1.000
_cell.length_c   1.000
_cell.angle_alpha   90.00
_cell.angle_beta   90.00
_cell.angle_gamma   90.00
#
_symmetry.space_group_name_H-M   'P 1'
#
loop_
_entity.id
_entity.type
_entity.pdbx_description
1 polymer ?
#
loop_
_entity_poly.entity_id
_entity_poly.type
_entity_poly.pdbx_seq_one_letter_code
_entity_poly.pdbx_strand_id
1 'polypeptide(L)'
;MNPRQPPAPHRPTVEEHPSTAQDGARQSRRRAETEGENQMASKAEKIVAGLGGIDNIEEVEGCITRLRTEVKDASLVDEAALKAAGAHGVVKMGTAIQVVIGTDADPIAADIEDMM
;
A
#
# COMPACT_ATOMS: atom_id res chain seq x y z
N MET A 1 48.78 16.28 31.60
CA MET A 1 49.39 14.98 31.92
C MET A 1 48.43 14.18 32.77
N ASN A 2 47.81 13.13 32.21
CA ASN A 2 47.32 12.00 33.01
C ASN A 2 47.58 10.71 32.22
N PRO A 3 47.98 9.61 32.89
CA PRO A 3 48.80 8.57 32.30
C PRO A 3 47.99 7.40 31.73
N ARG A 4 48.69 6.65 30.88
CA ARG A 4 48.33 5.39 30.22
C ARG A 4 47.50 4.44 31.09
N GLN A 5 46.45 3.86 30.51
CA GLN A 5 46.01 2.50 30.84
C GLN A 5 45.95 1.65 29.55
N PRO A 6 46.56 0.45 29.53
CA PRO A 6 46.44 -0.49 28.42
C PRO A 6 45.16 -1.33 28.56
N PRO A 7 44.51 -1.77 27.46
CA PRO A 7 43.46 -2.78 27.56
C PRO A 7 44.08 -4.19 27.68
N ALA A 8 43.69 -4.94 28.71
CA ALA A 8 44.00 -6.36 28.85
C ALA A 8 42.95 -7.20 28.11
N PRO A 9 43.33 -8.24 27.35
CA PRO A 9 42.37 -9.15 26.73
C PRO A 9 42.10 -10.33 27.67
N HIS A 10 40.89 -10.40 28.23
CA HIS A 10 40.43 -11.57 28.94
C HIS A 10 39.23 -12.16 28.20
N ARG A 11 39.51 -13.21 27.43
CA ARG A 11 38.54 -14.19 26.93
C ARG A 11 37.77 -14.79 28.10
N PRO A 12 36.43 -14.79 28.07
CA PRO A 12 35.67 -15.88 28.66
C PRO A 12 35.45 -16.95 27.60
N THR A 13 36.07 -18.11 27.85
CA THR A 13 35.68 -19.39 27.26
C THR A 13 34.23 -19.68 27.64
N VAL A 14 33.35 -19.82 26.67
CA VAL A 14 32.08 -20.53 26.85
C VAL A 14 31.95 -21.54 25.73
N GLU A 15 32.36 -22.75 26.07
CA GLU A 15 32.09 -23.97 25.33
C GLU A 15 30.66 -24.41 25.67
N GLU A 16 29.98 -24.94 24.64
CA GLU A 16 28.90 -25.92 24.69
C GLU A 16 27.51 -25.48 25.21
N HIS A 17 26.63 -25.09 24.28
CA HIS A 17 25.22 -25.46 24.35
C HIS A 17 24.88 -26.31 23.09
N PRO A 18 24.68 -27.63 23.22
CA PRO A 18 24.07 -28.42 22.15
C PRO A 18 22.55 -28.38 22.33
N SER A 19 21.83 -27.83 21.36
CA SER A 19 20.41 -28.09 21.22
C SER A 19 20.04 -28.29 19.78
N THR A 20 19.89 -29.57 19.48
CA THR A 20 19.02 -30.21 18.50
C THR A 20 17.85 -29.36 18.01
N ALA A 21 17.51 -29.65 16.75
CA ALA A 21 16.21 -29.55 16.11
C ALA A 21 15.89 -28.26 15.32
N GLN A 22 15.76 -28.52 14.01
CA GLN A 22 14.74 -27.97 13.12
C GLN A 22 14.90 -26.51 12.71
N ASP A 23 15.56 -26.31 11.57
CA ASP A 23 15.20 -25.19 10.70
C ASP A 23 14.80 -25.72 9.34
N GLY A 24 13.49 -25.67 9.09
CA GLY A 24 12.84 -26.06 7.84
C GLY A 24 13.26 -25.12 6.71
N ALA A 25 14.44 -25.36 6.16
CA ALA A 25 14.93 -24.70 4.97
C ALA A 25 14.15 -25.17 3.73
N ARG A 26 12.94 -24.65 3.51
CA ARG A 26 12.29 -24.75 2.19
C ARG A 26 11.26 -23.70 1.80
N GLN A 27 11.10 -22.61 2.54
CA GLN A 27 10.15 -21.56 2.16
C GLN A 27 10.74 -20.16 2.27
N SER A 28 11.76 -19.87 1.48
CA SER A 28 12.34 -18.52 1.39
C SER A 28 12.72 -18.13 -0.05
N ARG A 29 11.90 -18.55 -1.03
CA ARG A 29 11.91 -18.04 -2.41
C ARG A 29 10.50 -18.08 -3.00
N ARG A 30 9.68 -17.09 -2.64
CA ARG A 30 8.37 -16.65 -3.20
C ARG A 30 7.55 -16.02 -2.07
N ARG A 31 8.00 -14.87 -1.54
CA ARG A 31 7.23 -14.08 -0.56
C ARG A 31 7.43 -12.56 -0.71
N ALA A 32 8.08 -12.10 -1.77
CA ALA A 32 8.35 -10.67 -1.97
C ALA A 32 7.47 -10.03 -3.07
N GLU A 33 6.65 -10.80 -3.76
CA GLU A 33 5.83 -10.30 -4.89
C GLU A 33 4.38 -10.03 -4.48
N THR A 34 3.90 -10.64 -3.38
CA THR A 34 2.48 -10.60 -2.96
C THR A 34 2.14 -9.48 -1.97
N GLU A 35 3.14 -8.75 -1.45
CA GLU A 35 2.93 -7.70 -0.44
C GLU A 35 2.66 -6.33 -1.07
N GLY A 36 3.14 -6.10 -2.30
CA GLY A 36 2.87 -4.88 -3.07
C GLY A 36 1.46 -4.86 -3.66
N GLU A 37 1.00 -6.01 -4.19
CA GLU A 37 -0.34 -6.18 -4.76
C GLU A 37 -1.43 -5.97 -3.69
N ASN A 38 -1.27 -6.57 -2.50
CA ASN A 38 -2.29 -6.47 -1.44
C ASN A 38 -2.42 -5.06 -0.83
N GLN A 39 -1.35 -4.25 -0.88
CA GLN A 39 -1.42 -2.85 -0.44
C GLN A 39 -2.08 -1.93 -1.48
N MET A 40 -1.92 -2.23 -2.78
CA MET A 40 -2.59 -1.50 -3.87
C MET A 40 -4.08 -1.86 -3.96
N ALA A 41 -4.41 -3.15 -3.85
CA ALA A 41 -5.80 -3.61 -3.74
C ALA A 41 -6.52 -2.91 -2.58
N SER A 42 -5.87 -2.79 -1.41
CA SER A 42 -6.46 -2.07 -0.27
C SER A 42 -6.68 -0.57 -0.53
N LYS A 43 -5.88 0.08 -1.40
CA LYS A 43 -6.14 1.47 -1.82
C LYS A 43 -7.28 1.55 -2.82
N ALA A 44 -7.29 0.69 -3.83
CA ALA A 44 -8.36 0.59 -4.82
C ALA A 44 -9.72 0.35 -4.14
N GLU A 45 -9.80 -0.61 -3.23
CA GLU A 45 -10.99 -0.90 -2.40
C GLU A 45 -11.46 0.33 -1.60
N LYS A 46 -10.52 1.09 -1.00
CA LYS A 46 -10.87 2.30 -0.26
C LYS A 46 -11.34 3.42 -1.17
N ILE A 47 -10.78 3.53 -2.39
CA ILE A 47 -11.25 4.50 -3.37
C ILE A 47 -12.64 4.14 -3.85
N VAL A 48 -12.88 2.88 -4.19
CA VAL A 48 -14.20 2.37 -4.53
C VAL A 48 -15.20 2.63 -3.42
N ALA A 49 -14.86 2.30 -2.17
CA ALA A 49 -15.72 2.59 -1.02
C ALA A 49 -15.97 4.09 -0.86
N GLY A 50 -14.95 4.92 -1.09
CA GLY A 50 -15.05 6.38 -1.08
C GLY A 50 -15.84 6.96 -2.25
N LEU A 51 -15.97 6.24 -3.37
CA LEU A 51 -16.82 6.64 -4.50
C LEU A 51 -18.28 6.25 -4.30
N GLY A 52 -18.62 5.57 -3.19
CA GLY A 52 -19.97 5.05 -2.93
C GLY A 52 -20.15 3.56 -3.28
N GLY A 53 -19.05 2.85 -3.57
CA GLY A 53 -19.01 1.44 -3.95
C GLY A 53 -18.98 1.22 -5.46
N ILE A 54 -18.63 0.00 -5.90
CA ILE A 54 -18.59 -0.40 -7.32
C ILE A 54 -19.93 -0.14 -8.02
N ASP A 55 -21.05 -0.37 -7.33
CA ASP A 55 -22.39 -0.16 -7.89
C ASP A 55 -22.68 1.31 -8.28
N ASN A 56 -21.99 2.25 -7.64
CA ASN A 56 -22.11 3.69 -7.91
C ASN A 56 -21.18 4.17 -9.03
N ILE A 57 -20.14 3.40 -9.38
CA ILE A 57 -19.20 3.75 -10.45
C ILE A 57 -19.82 3.33 -11.79
N GLU A 58 -19.93 4.26 -12.73
CA GLU A 58 -20.34 3.98 -14.11
C GLU A 58 -19.15 3.72 -15.01
N GLU A 59 -18.11 4.53 -14.87
CA GLU A 59 -16.90 4.43 -15.67
C GLU A 59 -15.70 4.87 -14.83
N VAL A 60 -14.56 4.22 -15.04
CA VAL A 60 -13.29 4.59 -14.44
C VAL A 60 -12.23 4.67 -15.53
N GLU A 61 -11.48 5.77 -15.55
CA GLU A 61 -10.37 5.99 -16.46
C GLU A 61 -9.15 6.49 -15.69
N GLY A 62 -8.11 5.66 -15.65
CA GLY A 62 -6.80 6.06 -15.16
C GLY A 62 -6.08 6.96 -16.15
N CYS A 63 -5.68 8.16 -15.73
CA CYS A 63 -4.62 8.91 -16.39
C CYS A 63 -3.32 8.78 -15.57
N ILE A 64 -2.25 9.46 -16.01
CA ILE A 64 -0.92 9.39 -15.39
C ILE A 64 -0.90 9.82 -13.90
N THR A 65 -1.67 10.84 -13.53
CA THR A 65 -1.69 11.37 -12.14
C THR A 65 -3.08 11.56 -11.54
N ARG A 66 -4.11 11.31 -12.35
CA ARG A 66 -5.51 11.53 -11.99
C ARG A 66 -6.33 10.35 -12.47
N LEU A 67 -7.34 10.04 -11.69
CA LEU A 67 -8.29 8.99 -11.96
C LEU A 67 -9.61 9.72 -12.24
N ARG A 68 -10.06 9.64 -13.50
CA ARG A 68 -11.39 10.09 -13.90
C ARG A 68 -12.35 8.97 -13.56
N THR A 69 -13.45 9.34 -12.94
CA THR A 69 -14.49 8.40 -12.55
C THR A 69 -15.81 9.06 -12.84
N GLU A 70 -16.68 8.37 -13.53
CA GLU A 70 -18.08 8.74 -13.65
C GLU A 70 -18.86 7.93 -12.63
N VAL A 71 -19.71 8.60 -11.86
CA VAL A 71 -20.57 7.96 -10.86
C VAL A 71 -22.02 8.32 -11.11
N LYS A 72 -22.93 7.41 -10.73
CA LYS A 72 -24.38 7.64 -10.81
C LYS A 72 -24.79 8.74 -9.84
N ASP A 73 -24.32 8.64 -8.60
CA ASP A 73 -24.65 9.55 -7.51
C ASP A 73 -23.39 10.11 -6.85
N ALA A 74 -23.04 11.34 -7.22
CA ALA A 74 -21.92 12.07 -6.63
C ALA A 74 -22.14 12.51 -5.16
N SER A 75 -23.38 12.39 -4.65
CA SER A 75 -23.69 12.64 -3.23
C SER A 75 -23.19 11.52 -2.32
N LEU A 76 -23.00 10.31 -2.85
CA LEU A 76 -22.44 9.16 -2.14
C LEU A 76 -20.90 9.18 -2.13
N VAL A 77 -20.29 10.11 -2.87
CA VAL A 77 -18.84 10.24 -2.96
C VAL A 77 -18.32 10.96 -1.73
N ASP A 78 -17.44 10.28 -1.01
CA ASP A 78 -16.82 10.74 0.21
C ASP A 78 -15.37 11.18 -0.05
N GLU A 79 -15.20 12.48 -0.25
CA GLU A 79 -13.90 13.09 -0.54
C GLU A 79 -12.89 12.86 0.60
N ALA A 80 -13.36 12.71 1.84
CA ALA A 80 -12.49 12.45 2.99
C ALA A 80 -11.96 11.01 2.95
N ALA A 81 -12.80 10.04 2.61
CA ALA A 81 -12.39 8.65 2.41
C ALA A 81 -11.40 8.52 1.25
N LEU A 82 -11.66 9.21 0.14
CA LEU A 82 -10.76 9.26 -1.01
C LEU A 82 -9.38 9.83 -0.65
N LYS A 83 -9.35 10.93 0.11
CA LYS A 83 -8.09 11.48 0.62
C LYS A 83 -7.38 10.52 1.56
N ALA A 84 -8.12 9.82 2.42
CA ALA A 84 -7.57 8.80 3.31
C ALA A 84 -7.04 7.56 2.55
N ALA A 85 -7.61 7.25 1.39
CA ALA A 85 -7.15 6.19 0.49
C ALA A 85 -5.85 6.55 -0.25
N GLY A 86 -5.44 7.83 -0.23
CA GLY A 86 -4.22 8.31 -0.88
C GLY A 86 -4.46 9.35 -1.97
N ALA A 87 -5.70 9.81 -2.17
CA ALA A 87 -5.95 10.95 -3.05
C ALA A 87 -5.35 12.22 -2.45
N HIS A 88 -4.52 12.89 -3.23
CA HIS A 88 -4.02 14.23 -2.95
C HIS A 88 -5.12 15.29 -3.13
N GLY A 89 -6.09 15.03 -4.01
CA GLY A 89 -7.20 15.94 -4.25
C GLY A 89 -8.38 15.21 -4.89
N VAL A 90 -9.57 15.76 -4.70
CA VAL A 90 -10.80 15.27 -5.33
C VAL A 90 -11.49 16.47 -5.93
N VAL A 91 -11.92 16.36 -7.18
CA VAL A 91 -12.65 17.39 -7.91
C VAL A 91 -13.94 16.78 -8.40
N LYS A 92 -15.06 17.30 -7.92
CA LYS A 92 -16.40 16.83 -8.28
C LYS A 92 -17.06 17.81 -9.25
N MET A 93 -17.52 17.29 -10.38
CA MET A 93 -18.13 18.04 -11.49
C MET A 93 -19.46 17.36 -11.86
N GLY A 94 -20.48 17.52 -11.00
CA GLY A 94 -21.72 16.78 -11.15
C GLY A 94 -21.48 15.29 -10.89
N THR A 95 -21.76 14.44 -11.88
CA THR A 95 -21.52 12.98 -11.87
C THR A 95 -20.07 12.59 -12.18
N ALA A 96 -19.28 13.51 -12.73
CA ALA A 96 -17.87 13.24 -13.03
C ALA A 96 -16.96 13.63 -11.86
N ILE A 97 -16.23 12.67 -11.32
CA ILE A 97 -15.26 12.80 -10.23
C ILE A 97 -13.85 12.64 -10.79
N GLN A 98 -12.98 13.59 -10.49
CA GLN A 98 -11.55 13.53 -10.77
C GLN A 98 -10.79 13.42 -9.46
N VAL A 99 -10.24 12.23 -9.23
CA VAL A 99 -9.42 11.93 -8.05
C VAL A 99 -7.95 12.07 -8.44
N VAL A 100 -7.25 13.03 -7.84
CA VAL A 100 -5.81 13.23 -8.03
C VAL A 100 -5.08 12.36 -7.02
N ILE A 101 -4.47 11.26 -7.46
CA ILE A 101 -3.76 10.31 -6.58
C ILE A 101 -2.23 10.46 -6.71
N GLY A 102 -1.74 10.93 -7.86
CA GLY A 102 -0.31 10.99 -8.17
C GLY A 102 0.10 9.80 -9.03
N THR A 103 1.37 9.40 -8.99
CA THR A 103 1.93 8.32 -9.84
C THR A 103 1.25 6.96 -9.66
N ASP A 104 0.53 6.77 -8.55
CA ASP A 104 -0.23 5.55 -8.28
C ASP A 104 -1.61 5.52 -8.99
N ALA A 105 -2.00 6.58 -9.72
CA ALA A 105 -3.32 6.66 -10.33
C ALA A 105 -3.57 5.59 -11.41
N ASP A 106 -2.57 5.30 -12.23
CA ASP A 106 -2.63 4.31 -13.31
C ASP A 106 -2.82 2.87 -12.78
N PRO A 107 -1.96 2.35 -11.86
CA PRO A 107 -2.16 1.01 -11.30
C PRO A 107 -3.44 0.93 -10.44
N ILE A 108 -3.82 1.99 -9.72
CA ILE A 108 -5.06 1.97 -8.93
C ILE A 108 -6.29 1.92 -9.83
N ALA A 109 -6.31 2.62 -10.96
CA ALA A 109 -7.42 2.54 -11.90
C ALA A 109 -7.55 1.13 -12.48
N ALA A 110 -6.44 0.51 -12.85
CA ALA A 110 -6.42 -0.87 -13.35
C ALA A 110 -6.91 -1.87 -12.31
N ASP A 111 -6.48 -1.76 -11.04
CA ASP A 111 -7.00 -2.58 -9.93
C ASP A 111 -8.52 -2.38 -9.75
N ILE A 112 -9.00 -1.14 -9.78
CA ILE A 112 -10.44 -0.84 -9.65
C ILE A 112 -11.23 -1.45 -10.81
N GLU A 113 -10.71 -1.40 -12.03
CA GLU A 113 -11.33 -1.97 -13.23
C GLU A 113 -11.33 -3.51 -13.18
N ASP A 114 -10.26 -4.15 -12.68
CA ASP A 114 -10.19 -5.61 -12.49
C ASP A 114 -11.16 -6.12 -11.41
N MET A 115 -11.54 -5.25 -10.46
CA MET A 115 -12.50 -5.55 -9.40
C MET A 115 -13.98 -5.43 -9.83
N MET A 116 -14.28 -4.80 -10.97
CA MET A 116 -15.64 -4.60 -11.51
C MET A 116 -16.09 -5.74 -12.44
#